data_AF-A0A2I0M0J3-F1
#
_entry.id   AF-A0A2I0M0J3-F1
#
_cell.length_a   1.000
_cell.length_b   1.000
_cell.length_c   1.000
_cell.angle_alpha   90.00
_cell.angle_beta   90.00
_cell.angle_gamma   90.00
#
_symmetry.space_group_name_H-M   'P 1'
#
loop_
_entity.id
_entity.type
_entity.pdbx_description
1 polymer ?
#
loop_
_entity_poly.entity_id
_entity_poly.type
_entity_poly.pdbx_seq_one_letter_code
_entity_poly.pdbx_strand_id
1 'polypeptide(L)'
;MWLFLRVEGTGEFEHPQHPNMLVSDESEEIWSGGGLTIEYIEPQMHWKISFDGLLRKGPYRQQWSEEEGELVPVKFSFQWENFTEVFDFSADSHPSAFVHAFAREPWTFEFFQRVKKQREQHFRHEQWGQSVGEIEIENQEKTELYLKGVRSHSYGIRNWSEIYRYVMILAHFEDGTAAHLTVINMPATTTHLTVGYVFFPNGTKAGIEWSNASLAEMAADGVIGDKYGVTFTAGGEYFDVSATLDKQACPVVYNGLTGCGVFHECIADFQLNGLTQGWGLVEFYYRDEAAQPVPNLQLGTKTEGPDLSSWHHATDSSPL
;
A
#
# COMPACT_ATOMS: atom_id res chain seq x y z
N MET A 1 6.67 7.91 5.33
CA MET A 1 5.22 7.93 5.16
C MET A 1 4.88 8.26 3.72
N TRP A 2 3.88 7.58 3.16
CA TRP A 2 3.27 7.94 1.90
C TRP A 2 1.78 8.19 2.14
N LEU A 3 1.26 9.28 1.59
CA LEU A 3 -0.16 9.60 1.64
C LEU A 3 -0.53 10.21 0.30
N PHE A 4 -1.44 9.52 -0.38
CA PHE A 4 -2.04 9.92 -1.64
C PHE A 4 -3.55 9.89 -1.45
N LEU A 5 -4.21 10.93 -1.91
CA LEU A 5 -5.64 11.09 -1.81
C LEU A 5 -6.16 11.55 -3.17
N ARG A 6 -7.30 11.00 -3.57
CA ARG A 6 -8.10 11.51 -4.67
C ARG A 6 -9.52 11.64 -4.17
N VAL A 7 -10.10 12.82 -4.39
CA VAL A 7 -11.50 13.09 -4.07
C VAL A 7 -12.22 13.45 -5.35
N GLU A 8 -13.26 12.69 -5.67
CA GLU A 8 -14.05 12.89 -6.88
C GLU A 8 -14.62 14.32 -6.94
N GLY A 9 -14.45 14.99 -8.07
CA GLY A 9 -14.88 16.38 -8.25
C GLY A 9 -13.99 17.44 -7.59
N THR A 10 -13.03 17.06 -6.74
CA THR A 10 -12.09 17.99 -6.10
C THR A 10 -10.68 17.91 -6.68
N GLY A 11 -10.14 16.70 -6.87
CA GLY A 11 -8.81 16.45 -7.46
C GLY A 11 -7.91 15.52 -6.65
N GLU A 12 -6.64 15.49 -7.03
CA GLU A 12 -5.58 14.69 -6.41
C GLU A 12 -4.71 15.50 -5.44
N PHE A 13 -4.27 14.81 -4.38
CA PHE A 13 -3.45 15.36 -3.32
C PHE A 13 -2.38 14.36 -2.88
N GLU A 14 -1.15 14.83 -2.69
CA GLU A 14 -0.03 14.01 -2.20
C GLU A 14 0.73 14.70 -1.08
N HIS A 15 1.33 13.91 -0.18
CA HIS A 15 2.11 14.47 0.91
C HIS A 15 3.34 15.25 0.39
N PRO A 16 3.61 16.48 0.86
CA PRO A 16 4.64 17.36 0.28
C PRO A 16 6.05 16.80 0.45
N GLN A 17 6.30 16.07 1.54
CA GLN A 17 7.61 15.49 1.81
C GLN A 17 7.91 14.28 0.92
N HIS A 18 6.98 13.81 0.09
CA HIS A 18 7.26 12.74 -0.87
C HIS A 18 8.52 13.06 -1.70
N PRO A 19 9.51 12.14 -1.81
CA PRO A 19 9.49 10.72 -1.41
C PRO A 19 10.08 10.43 -0.02
N ASN A 20 10.36 11.45 0.80
CA ASN A 20 10.88 11.24 2.15
C ASN A 20 9.90 10.39 2.98
N MET A 21 10.46 9.35 3.61
CA MET A 21 9.70 8.33 4.29
C MET A 21 9.82 8.33 5.80
N LEU A 22 10.59 9.25 6.38
CA LEU A 22 10.84 9.26 7.81
C LEU A 22 9.54 9.44 8.60
N VAL A 23 9.33 8.57 9.59
CA VAL A 23 8.22 8.60 10.55
C VAL A 23 8.86 8.52 11.94
N SER A 24 8.35 9.28 12.88
CA SER A 24 8.75 9.21 14.29
C SER A 24 7.75 8.36 15.05
N ASP A 25 8.21 7.29 15.69
CA ASP A 25 7.35 6.52 16.58
C ASP A 25 7.15 7.27 17.90
N GLU A 26 5.89 7.45 18.32
CA GLU A 26 5.52 8.06 19.59
C GLU A 26 5.18 7.01 20.67
N SER A 27 4.74 5.79 20.29
CA SER A 27 4.36 4.70 21.21
C SER A 27 3.98 3.38 20.47
N GLU A 28 3.87 2.27 21.20
CA GLU A 28 3.45 0.96 20.64
C GLU A 28 2.03 0.94 20.02
N GLU A 29 1.16 1.88 20.39
CA GLU A 29 -0.26 1.90 19.99
C GLU A 29 -0.60 3.03 18.99
N ILE A 30 0.30 4.00 18.84
CA ILE A 30 0.09 5.21 18.05
C ILE A 30 1.32 5.48 17.20
N TRP A 31 1.12 5.50 15.89
CA TRP A 31 2.12 5.92 14.92
C TRP A 31 1.76 7.30 14.38
N SER A 32 2.70 8.24 14.42
CA SER A 32 2.48 9.61 13.93
C SER A 32 3.65 10.09 13.06
N GLY A 33 3.37 10.96 12.10
CA GLY A 33 4.41 11.61 11.31
C GLY A 33 3.83 12.42 10.17
N GLY A 34 4.43 13.57 9.87
CA GLY A 34 3.99 14.44 8.77
C GLY A 34 2.49 14.80 8.81
N GLY A 35 1.89 14.88 9.99
CA GLY A 35 0.46 15.17 10.15
C GLY A 35 -0.47 13.94 10.11
N LEU A 36 0.00 12.75 9.71
CA LEU A 36 -0.78 11.51 9.79
C LEU A 36 -0.62 10.88 11.18
N THR A 37 -1.71 10.36 11.73
CA THR A 37 -1.76 9.55 12.93
C THR A 37 -2.57 8.29 12.63
N ILE A 38 -2.03 7.13 13.03
CA ILE A 38 -2.71 5.85 13.03
C ILE A 38 -2.75 5.37 14.47
N GLU A 39 -3.94 5.26 15.03
CA GLU A 39 -4.20 4.86 16.40
C GLU A 39 -4.90 3.50 16.39
N TYR A 40 -4.32 2.57 17.13
CA TYR A 40 -4.89 1.27 17.39
C TYR A 40 -5.99 1.38 18.45
N ILE A 41 -7.20 0.85 18.16
CA ILE A 41 -8.34 0.85 19.09
C ILE A 41 -8.65 -0.57 19.57
N GLU A 42 -8.81 -1.50 18.62
CA GLU A 42 -9.00 -2.92 18.90
C GLU A 42 -8.12 -3.75 17.96
N PRO A 43 -7.36 -4.73 18.47
CA PRO A 43 -6.43 -5.48 17.64
C PRO A 43 -7.09 -6.10 16.43
N GLN A 44 -6.52 -5.79 15.26
CA GLN A 44 -6.95 -6.30 13.95
C GLN A 44 -8.36 -5.84 13.52
N MET A 45 -9.17 -5.28 14.41
CA MET A 45 -10.56 -4.96 14.13
C MET A 45 -10.77 -3.48 13.89
N HIS A 46 -10.34 -2.62 14.83
CA HIS A 46 -10.68 -1.20 14.83
C HIS A 46 -9.45 -0.31 14.91
N TRP A 47 -9.37 0.65 13.98
CA TRP A 47 -8.28 1.61 13.88
C TRP A 47 -8.83 2.99 13.61
N LYS A 48 -8.19 4.02 14.16
CA LYS A 48 -8.47 5.40 13.83
C LYS A 48 -7.33 5.96 13.01
N ILE A 49 -7.65 6.55 11.86
CA ILE A 49 -6.69 7.12 10.93
C ILE A 49 -7.03 8.58 10.77
N SER A 50 -6.15 9.49 11.19
CA SER A 50 -6.39 10.93 11.08
C SER A 50 -5.23 11.64 10.44
N PHE A 51 -5.52 12.72 9.72
CA PHE A 51 -4.50 13.61 9.16
C PHE A 51 -4.88 15.05 9.45
N ASP A 52 -3.90 15.87 9.79
CA ASP A 52 -4.02 17.33 9.92
C ASP A 52 -2.71 17.96 9.42
N GLY A 53 -2.75 18.55 8.23
CA GLY A 53 -1.54 19.07 7.60
C GLY A 53 -1.77 19.65 6.21
N LEU A 54 -0.67 19.90 5.50
CA LEU A 54 -0.70 20.38 4.12
C LEU A 54 -0.50 19.21 3.16
N LEU A 55 -1.31 19.16 2.09
CA LEU A 55 -1.08 18.28 0.95
C LEU A 55 -0.83 19.11 -0.30
N ARG A 56 0.03 18.59 -1.17
CA ARG A 56 0.26 19.16 -2.50
C ARG A 56 -0.91 18.80 -3.40
N LYS A 57 -1.53 19.80 -4.01
CA LYS A 57 -2.64 19.66 -4.96
C LYS A 57 -2.13 19.49 -6.38
N GLY A 58 -2.81 18.63 -7.14
CA GLY A 58 -2.50 18.36 -8.54
C GLY A 58 -2.10 16.91 -8.80
N PRO A 59 -1.79 16.58 -10.06
CA PRO A 59 -1.51 15.20 -10.46
C PRO A 59 -0.31 14.64 -9.70
N TYR A 60 -0.38 13.34 -9.38
CA TYR A 60 0.68 12.65 -8.66
C TYR A 60 2.01 12.74 -9.40
N ARG A 61 3.07 13.06 -8.66
CA ARG A 61 4.40 13.14 -9.23
C ARG A 61 4.88 11.77 -9.68
N GLN A 62 5.40 11.74 -10.90
CA GLN A 62 6.02 10.56 -11.48
C GLN A 62 7.53 10.51 -11.19
N GLN A 63 8.12 11.64 -10.79
CA GLN A 63 9.53 11.81 -10.48
C GLN A 63 9.69 12.83 -9.36
N TRP A 64 10.79 12.71 -8.60
CA TRP A 64 11.14 13.71 -7.61
C TRP A 64 11.44 15.08 -8.26
N SER A 65 11.02 16.16 -7.59
CA SER A 65 11.28 17.55 -7.97
C SER A 65 11.39 18.43 -6.74
N GLU A 66 12.25 19.45 -6.79
CA GLU A 66 12.40 20.48 -5.76
C GLU A 66 11.24 21.48 -5.73
N GLU A 67 10.46 21.59 -6.81
CA GLU A 67 9.29 22.47 -6.84
C GLU A 67 8.31 22.01 -5.76
N GLU A 68 7.75 22.91 -4.96
CA GLU A 68 6.85 22.52 -3.88
C GLU A 68 5.41 22.29 -4.37
N GLY A 69 5.02 22.99 -5.44
CA GLY A 69 3.65 22.98 -5.96
C GLY A 69 2.69 23.81 -5.10
N GLU A 70 1.40 23.71 -5.38
CA GLU A 70 0.35 24.32 -4.56
C GLU A 70 0.09 23.44 -3.34
N LEU A 71 0.25 23.99 -2.13
CA LEU A 71 -0.06 23.31 -0.89
C LEU A 71 -1.40 23.80 -0.33
N VAL A 72 -2.27 22.87 0.04
CA VAL A 72 -3.57 23.16 0.63
C VAL A 72 -3.74 22.46 1.98
N PRO A 73 -4.43 23.08 2.95
CA PRO A 73 -4.73 22.44 4.21
C PRO A 73 -5.75 21.32 3.98
N VAL A 74 -5.45 20.15 4.53
CA VAL A 74 -6.33 18.98 4.50
C VAL A 74 -6.40 18.40 5.90
N LYS A 75 -7.62 18.09 6.33
CA LYS A 75 -7.89 17.41 7.58
C LYS A 75 -8.84 16.26 7.34
N PHE A 76 -8.52 15.07 7.85
CA PHE A 76 -9.47 13.96 7.86
C PHE A 76 -9.38 13.14 9.13
N SER A 77 -10.46 12.43 9.44
CA SER A 77 -10.49 11.42 10.49
C SER A 77 -11.41 10.29 10.06
N PHE A 78 -10.85 9.09 9.97
CA PHE A 78 -11.55 7.87 9.58
C PHE A 78 -11.50 6.84 10.71
N GLN A 79 -12.60 6.11 10.86
CA GLN A 79 -12.67 4.85 11.60
C GLN A 79 -12.59 3.71 10.61
N TRP A 80 -11.55 2.88 10.73
CA TRP A 80 -11.39 1.67 9.95
C TRP A 80 -11.91 0.46 10.74
N GLU A 81 -12.70 -0.37 10.07
CA GLU A 81 -13.22 -1.65 10.58
C GLU A 81 -12.99 -2.76 9.54
N ASN A 82 -12.51 -3.93 9.95
CA ASN A 82 -12.38 -5.08 9.06
C ASN A 82 -13.73 -5.74 8.79
N PHE A 83 -13.89 -6.32 7.60
CA PHE A 83 -15.01 -7.21 7.28
C PHE A 83 -14.56 -8.62 6.86
N THR A 84 -13.24 -8.86 6.82
CA THR A 84 -12.67 -10.20 6.63
C THR A 84 -11.90 -10.66 7.86
N GLU A 85 -11.71 -11.98 7.97
CA GLU A 85 -10.66 -12.52 8.83
C GLU A 85 -9.27 -12.04 8.37
N VAL A 86 -8.27 -12.26 9.22
CA VAL A 86 -6.86 -12.07 8.87
C VAL A 86 -6.41 -13.17 7.93
N PHE A 87 -5.76 -12.82 6.82
CA PHE A 87 -4.95 -13.75 6.03
C PHE A 87 -3.48 -13.62 6.44
N ASP A 88 -2.92 -14.67 7.08
CA ASP A 88 -1.51 -14.76 7.42
C ASP A 88 -0.75 -15.50 6.32
N PHE A 89 0.21 -14.84 5.67
CA PHE A 89 0.92 -15.41 4.52
C PHE A 89 1.79 -16.63 4.88
N SER A 90 2.15 -16.81 6.15
CA SER A 90 2.91 -17.97 6.63
C SER A 90 2.02 -19.16 6.97
N ALA A 91 0.79 -18.92 7.41
CA ALA A 91 -0.12 -19.96 7.88
C ALA A 91 -1.18 -20.36 6.83
N ASP A 92 -1.71 -19.40 6.08
CA ASP A 92 -2.88 -19.58 5.22
C ASP A 92 -2.54 -19.75 3.72
N SER A 93 -1.31 -19.44 3.32
CA SER A 93 -0.86 -19.61 1.93
C SER A 93 -0.93 -21.09 1.51
N HIS A 94 -1.48 -21.34 0.32
CA HIS A 94 -1.60 -22.70 -0.18
C HIS A 94 -0.21 -23.30 -0.49
N PRO A 95 0.09 -24.54 -0.05
CA PRO A 95 1.41 -25.14 -0.24
C PRO A 95 1.88 -25.21 -1.70
N SER A 96 0.95 -25.38 -2.65
CA SER A 96 1.27 -25.41 -4.10
C SER A 96 2.03 -24.19 -4.57
N ALA A 97 1.75 -23.00 -4.04
CA ALA A 97 2.46 -21.76 -4.37
C ALA A 97 3.98 -21.92 -4.17
N PHE A 98 4.37 -22.48 -3.02
CA PHE A 98 5.78 -22.69 -2.67
C PHE A 98 6.37 -23.91 -3.37
N VAL A 99 5.61 -25.00 -3.51
CA VAL A 99 6.07 -26.20 -4.23
C VAL A 99 6.44 -25.86 -5.67
N HIS A 100 5.59 -25.11 -6.38
CA HIS A 100 5.86 -24.68 -7.75
C HIS A 100 7.05 -23.74 -7.84
N ALA A 101 7.21 -22.80 -6.90
CA ALA A 101 8.35 -21.90 -6.87
C ALA A 101 9.66 -22.66 -6.61
N PHE A 102 9.71 -23.49 -5.57
CA PHE A 102 10.92 -24.22 -5.18
C PHE A 102 11.33 -25.29 -6.18
N ALA A 103 10.38 -25.90 -6.90
CA ALA A 103 10.69 -26.87 -7.95
C ALA A 103 11.46 -26.27 -9.14
N ARG A 104 11.45 -24.94 -9.30
CA ARG A 104 12.18 -24.22 -10.35
C ARG A 104 13.59 -23.83 -9.94
N GLU A 105 13.92 -23.92 -8.66
CA GLU A 105 15.21 -23.48 -8.12
C GLU A 105 16.23 -24.62 -8.00
N PRO A 106 17.54 -24.34 -8.07
CA PRO A 106 18.56 -25.32 -7.73
C PRO A 106 18.51 -25.70 -6.24
N TRP A 107 18.27 -26.98 -5.95
CA TRP A 107 18.21 -27.47 -4.58
C TRP A 107 19.60 -27.60 -3.99
N THR A 108 19.97 -26.62 -3.17
CA THR A 108 21.23 -26.58 -2.45
C THR A 108 20.97 -26.41 -0.96
N PHE A 109 21.96 -26.78 -0.12
CA PHE A 109 21.88 -26.53 1.31
C PHE A 109 21.67 -25.03 1.61
N GLU A 110 22.38 -24.16 0.88
CA GLU A 110 22.26 -22.71 1.03
C GLU A 110 20.85 -22.20 0.70
N PHE A 111 20.25 -22.69 -0.40
CA PHE A 111 18.87 -22.35 -0.75
C PHE A 111 17.90 -22.65 0.40
N PHE A 112 17.93 -23.87 0.95
CA PHE A 112 17.04 -24.22 2.06
C PHE A 112 17.33 -23.44 3.35
N GLN A 113 18.58 -23.07 3.62
CA GLN A 113 18.92 -22.18 4.73
C GLN A 113 18.31 -20.79 4.55
N ARG A 114 18.39 -20.22 3.33
CA ARG A 114 17.81 -18.91 3.02
C ARG A 114 16.28 -18.93 3.12
N VAL A 115 15.62 -19.94 2.57
CA VAL A 115 14.15 -20.13 2.70
C VAL A 115 13.74 -20.21 4.16
N LYS A 116 14.44 -21.01 4.97
CA LYS A 116 14.17 -21.12 6.41
C LYS A 116 14.34 -19.77 7.12
N LYS A 117 15.46 -19.09 6.88
CA LYS A 117 15.75 -17.78 7.47
C LYS A 117 14.68 -16.75 7.11
N GLN A 118 14.25 -16.70 5.85
CA GLN A 118 13.21 -15.79 5.40
C GLN A 118 11.90 -16.02 6.16
N ARG A 119 11.47 -17.29 6.27
CA ARG A 119 10.25 -17.66 6.99
C ARG A 119 10.29 -17.26 8.47
N GLU A 120 11.45 -17.35 9.10
CA GLU A 120 11.62 -17.05 10.53
C GLU A 120 11.75 -15.55 10.82
N GLN A 121 12.06 -14.72 9.81
CA GLN A 121 12.41 -13.33 10.00
C GLN A 121 11.40 -12.34 9.44
N HIS A 122 10.51 -12.77 8.55
CA HIS A 122 9.58 -11.87 7.88
C HIS A 122 8.14 -12.36 7.98
N PHE A 123 7.26 -11.50 8.50
CA PHE A 123 5.86 -11.79 8.71
C PHE A 123 5.00 -10.76 8.00
N ARG A 124 3.89 -11.21 7.42
CA ARG A 124 2.93 -10.38 6.69
C ARG A 124 1.53 -10.94 6.87
N HIS A 125 0.59 -10.06 7.18
CA HIS A 125 -0.82 -10.40 7.20
C HIS A 125 -1.68 -9.26 6.64
N GLU A 126 -2.86 -9.62 6.17
CA GLU A 126 -3.79 -8.71 5.52
C GLU A 126 -5.23 -8.93 5.94
N GLN A 127 -5.99 -7.84 5.92
CA GLN A 127 -7.44 -7.83 6.14
C GLN A 127 -8.07 -6.79 5.22
N TRP A 128 -9.25 -7.10 4.70
CA TRP A 128 -10.08 -6.12 4.02
C TRP A 128 -11.05 -5.49 5.01
N GLY A 129 -11.28 -4.20 4.81
CA GLY A 129 -12.09 -3.38 5.69
C GLY A 129 -12.61 -2.13 5.00
N GLN A 130 -13.28 -1.31 5.80
CA GLN A 130 -13.82 -0.04 5.37
C GLN A 130 -13.35 1.07 6.31
N SER A 131 -13.05 2.23 5.74
CA SER A 131 -12.81 3.48 6.46
C SER A 131 -14.01 4.40 6.27
N VAL A 132 -14.62 4.84 7.36
CA VAL A 132 -15.74 5.81 7.34
C VAL A 132 -15.34 7.04 8.14
N GLY A 133 -15.62 8.23 7.61
CA GLY A 133 -15.37 9.47 8.32
C GLY A 133 -15.39 10.70 7.42
N GLU A 134 -14.82 11.80 7.92
CA GLU A 134 -14.94 13.10 7.27
C GLU A 134 -13.59 13.61 6.77
N ILE A 135 -13.63 14.32 5.65
CA ILE A 135 -12.52 15.09 5.12
C ILE A 135 -12.90 16.57 4.92
N GLU A 136 -11.94 17.45 5.18
CA GLU A 136 -12.01 18.88 4.95
C GLU A 136 -10.78 19.29 4.12
N ILE A 137 -11.01 20.02 3.03
CA ILE A 137 -9.97 20.51 2.11
C ILE A 137 -10.14 22.02 1.97
N GLU A 138 -9.05 22.80 2.06
CA GLU A 138 -9.07 24.27 1.93
C GLU A 138 -10.03 25.00 2.89
N ASN A 139 -10.30 24.39 4.06
CA ASN A 139 -11.31 24.86 5.05
C ASN A 139 -12.73 24.97 4.46
N GLN A 140 -13.05 24.16 3.46
CA GLN A 140 -14.39 24.05 2.90
C GLN A 140 -15.29 23.17 3.77
N GLU A 141 -16.55 23.00 3.38
CA GLU A 141 -17.45 22.09 4.09
C GLU A 141 -16.88 20.67 4.13
N LYS A 142 -17.07 20.03 5.28
CA LYS A 142 -16.68 18.64 5.46
C LYS A 142 -17.47 17.72 4.55
N THR A 143 -16.78 16.80 3.92
CA THR A 143 -17.36 15.74 3.09
C THR A 143 -17.21 14.41 3.80
N GLU A 144 -18.30 13.65 3.93
CA GLU A 144 -18.24 12.29 4.45
C GLU A 144 -17.76 11.33 3.34
N LEU A 145 -16.82 10.46 3.67
CA LEU A 145 -16.26 9.46 2.77
C LEU A 145 -16.46 8.05 3.32
N TYR A 146 -16.70 7.14 2.39
CA TYR A 146 -16.85 5.71 2.62
C TYR A 146 -15.85 4.99 1.71
N LEU A 147 -14.75 4.52 2.27
CA LEU A 147 -13.63 3.94 1.53
C LEU A 147 -13.53 2.45 1.87
N LYS A 148 -13.38 1.59 0.88
CA LYS A 148 -13.10 0.16 1.07
C LYS A 148 -11.69 -0.14 0.62
N GLY A 149 -10.96 -0.92 1.40
CA GLY A 149 -9.57 -1.21 1.08
C GLY A 149 -8.96 -2.27 1.98
N VAL A 150 -7.68 -2.53 1.72
CA VAL A 150 -6.89 -3.52 2.44
C VAL A 150 -5.99 -2.83 3.47
N ARG A 151 -5.88 -3.44 4.64
CA ARG A 151 -4.85 -3.13 5.61
C ARG A 151 -3.78 -4.21 5.54
N SER A 152 -2.57 -3.84 5.11
CA SER A 152 -1.42 -4.73 5.07
C SER A 152 -0.46 -4.39 6.18
N HIS A 153 -0.10 -5.38 6.99
CA HIS A 153 0.89 -5.21 8.07
C HIS A 153 2.03 -6.20 7.86
N SER A 154 3.24 -5.65 7.77
CA SER A 154 4.47 -6.40 7.58
C SER A 154 5.48 -6.03 8.66
N TYR A 155 6.09 -7.01 9.30
CA TYR A 155 7.09 -6.79 10.36
C TYR A 155 8.23 -7.82 10.28
N GLY A 156 9.29 -7.55 11.05
CA GLY A 156 10.54 -8.32 11.01
C GLY A 156 11.56 -7.76 10.01
N ILE A 157 12.53 -8.59 9.61
CA ILE A 157 13.62 -8.16 8.72
C ILE A 157 13.21 -8.38 7.27
N ARG A 158 12.99 -7.29 6.55
CA ARG A 158 12.79 -7.28 5.09
C ARG A 158 13.96 -6.59 4.41
N ASN A 159 14.75 -7.35 3.67
CA ASN A 159 15.83 -6.81 2.86
C ASN A 159 15.34 -6.54 1.45
N TRP A 160 14.98 -5.30 1.16
CA TRP A 160 14.47 -4.89 -0.15
C TRP A 160 15.45 -5.14 -1.30
N SER A 161 16.76 -5.19 -1.05
CA SER A 161 17.75 -5.53 -2.08
C SER A 161 17.62 -6.97 -2.61
N GLU A 162 16.97 -7.87 -1.87
CA GLU A 162 16.73 -9.25 -2.28
C GLU A 162 15.55 -9.39 -3.25
N ILE A 163 14.67 -8.40 -3.32
CA ILE A 163 13.56 -8.36 -4.25
C ILE A 163 14.02 -7.68 -5.53
N TYR A 164 13.98 -8.38 -6.65
CA TYR A 164 14.31 -7.79 -7.94
C TYR A 164 13.10 -7.07 -8.53
N ARG A 165 11.93 -7.70 -8.43
CA ARG A 165 10.69 -7.22 -9.06
C ARG A 165 9.48 -7.91 -8.46
N TYR A 166 8.35 -7.22 -8.37
CA TYR A 166 7.07 -7.87 -8.20
C TYR A 166 5.93 -7.10 -8.86
N VAL A 167 4.82 -7.79 -9.08
CA VAL A 167 3.53 -7.18 -9.38
C VAL A 167 2.50 -7.74 -8.40
N MET A 168 1.75 -6.87 -7.75
CA MET A 168 0.70 -7.22 -6.80
C MET A 168 -0.64 -6.67 -7.30
N ILE A 169 -1.67 -7.49 -7.25
CA ILE A 169 -3.05 -7.14 -7.55
C ILE A 169 -3.85 -7.25 -6.26
N LEU A 170 -4.56 -6.20 -5.91
CA LEU A 170 -5.51 -6.13 -4.80
C LEU A 170 -6.85 -5.68 -5.38
N ALA A 171 -7.87 -6.54 -5.32
CA ALA A 171 -9.16 -6.27 -5.92
C ALA A 171 -10.29 -6.64 -4.97
N HIS A 172 -11.29 -5.78 -4.86
CA HIS A 172 -12.56 -6.06 -4.19
C HIS A 172 -13.71 -5.93 -5.18
N PHE A 173 -14.65 -6.87 -5.15
CA PHE A 173 -15.74 -6.99 -6.11
C PHE A 173 -17.11 -6.72 -5.47
N GLU A 174 -18.09 -6.35 -6.28
CA GLU A 174 -19.46 -6.03 -5.84
C GLU A 174 -20.17 -7.18 -5.13
N ASP A 175 -19.85 -8.43 -5.49
CA ASP A 175 -20.42 -9.62 -4.85
C ASP A 175 -19.82 -9.91 -3.45
N GLY A 176 -18.84 -9.13 -3.01
CA GLY A 176 -18.14 -9.31 -1.74
C GLY A 176 -16.87 -10.16 -1.84
N THR A 177 -16.51 -10.64 -3.02
CA THR A 177 -15.22 -11.30 -3.25
C THR A 177 -14.09 -10.29 -3.08
N ALA A 178 -13.03 -10.66 -2.38
CA ALA A 178 -11.79 -9.89 -2.32
C ALA A 178 -10.59 -10.77 -2.66
N ALA A 179 -9.69 -10.29 -3.51
CA ALA A 179 -8.57 -11.07 -4.00
C ALA A 179 -7.25 -10.31 -3.85
N HIS A 180 -6.22 -11.06 -3.50
CA HIS A 180 -4.83 -10.65 -3.56
C HIS A 180 -4.08 -11.64 -4.45
N LEU A 181 -3.30 -11.15 -5.41
CA LEU A 181 -2.33 -11.96 -6.14
C LEU A 181 -1.01 -11.20 -6.26
N THR A 182 0.08 -11.75 -5.73
CA THR A 182 1.43 -11.23 -5.94
C THR A 182 2.27 -12.24 -6.71
N VAL A 183 2.93 -11.79 -7.78
CA VAL A 183 4.01 -12.51 -8.44
C VAL A 183 5.32 -11.78 -8.15
N ILE A 184 6.28 -12.48 -7.57
CA ILE A 184 7.55 -11.90 -7.11
C ILE A 184 8.75 -12.67 -7.65
N ASN A 185 9.77 -11.91 -8.04
CA ASN A 185 11.12 -12.38 -8.29
C ASN A 185 12.02 -11.86 -7.16
N MET A 186 12.50 -12.79 -6.35
CA MET A 186 13.38 -12.58 -5.23
C MET A 186 14.56 -13.56 -5.36
N PRO A 187 15.60 -13.21 -6.15
CA PRO A 187 16.66 -14.14 -6.54
C PRO A 187 17.39 -14.82 -5.37
N ALA A 188 17.31 -14.24 -4.17
CA ALA A 188 17.88 -14.83 -2.97
C ALA A 188 17.21 -16.17 -2.58
N THR A 189 15.93 -16.34 -2.90
CA THR A 189 15.14 -17.54 -2.58
C THR A 189 14.36 -18.06 -3.78
N THR A 190 13.55 -17.24 -4.46
CA THR A 190 12.67 -17.70 -5.55
C THR A 190 12.68 -16.72 -6.71
N THR A 191 13.09 -17.17 -7.88
CA THR A 191 13.06 -16.39 -9.13
C THR A 191 11.63 -16.16 -9.62
N HIS A 192 10.70 -17.01 -9.20
CA HIS A 192 9.27 -16.88 -9.50
C HIS A 192 8.44 -17.51 -8.38
N LEU A 193 7.83 -16.68 -7.55
CA LEU A 193 6.84 -17.08 -6.56
C LEU A 193 5.53 -16.36 -6.86
N THR A 194 4.45 -17.13 -6.90
CA THR A 194 3.09 -16.60 -7.05
C THR A 194 2.29 -16.99 -5.82
N VAL A 195 1.83 -16.01 -5.05
CA VAL A 195 1.16 -16.20 -3.76
C VAL A 195 0.05 -15.17 -3.59
N GLY A 196 -0.95 -15.51 -2.79
CA GLY A 196 -2.09 -14.63 -2.57
C GLY A 196 -3.28 -15.40 -2.02
N TYR A 197 -4.45 -14.79 -2.10
CA TYR A 197 -5.68 -15.34 -1.54
C TYR A 197 -6.93 -14.86 -2.26
N VAL A 198 -8.03 -15.55 -1.96
CA VAL A 198 -9.40 -15.11 -2.17
C VAL A 198 -10.15 -15.17 -0.85
N PHE A 199 -10.81 -14.08 -0.49
CA PHE A 199 -11.94 -14.07 0.45
C PHE A 199 -13.22 -14.19 -0.35
N PHE A 200 -14.05 -15.17 0.02
CA PHE A 200 -15.31 -15.46 -0.63
C PHE A 200 -16.45 -14.68 0.03
N PRO A 201 -17.55 -14.39 -0.70
CA PRO A 201 -18.73 -13.70 -0.15
C PRO A 201 -19.36 -14.38 1.07
N ASN A 202 -19.14 -15.69 1.24
CA ASN A 202 -19.62 -16.47 2.39
C ASN A 202 -18.75 -16.33 3.65
N GLY A 203 -17.70 -15.49 3.61
CA GLY A 203 -16.77 -15.24 4.72
C GLY A 203 -15.59 -16.21 4.81
N THR A 204 -15.53 -17.24 3.96
CA THR A 204 -14.38 -18.16 3.92
C THR A 204 -13.20 -17.54 3.17
N LYS A 205 -12.00 -18.10 3.36
CA LYS A 205 -10.77 -17.71 2.66
C LYS A 205 -10.03 -18.92 2.11
N ALA A 206 -9.32 -18.74 1.00
CA ALA A 206 -8.40 -19.73 0.46
C ALA A 206 -7.15 -19.06 -0.12
N GLY A 207 -5.99 -19.69 0.06
CA GLY A 207 -4.76 -19.29 -0.62
C GLY A 207 -4.79 -19.68 -2.10
N ILE A 208 -4.07 -18.94 -2.94
CA ILE A 208 -3.97 -19.21 -4.38
C ILE A 208 -3.17 -20.50 -4.63
N GLU A 209 -3.76 -21.41 -5.39
CA GLU A 209 -3.22 -22.72 -5.73
C GLU A 209 -2.34 -22.67 -6.99
N TRP A 210 -2.80 -21.93 -7.99
CA TRP A 210 -2.15 -21.75 -9.30
C TRP A 210 -2.59 -20.43 -9.94
N SER A 211 -1.74 -19.84 -10.78
CA SER A 211 -2.07 -18.70 -11.64
C SER A 211 -1.26 -18.73 -12.93
N ASN A 212 -1.79 -18.12 -14.00
CA ASN A 212 -1.04 -17.85 -15.22
C ASN A 212 -0.19 -16.56 -15.16
N ALA A 213 -0.27 -15.79 -14.08
CA ALA A 213 0.38 -14.48 -13.99
C ALA A 213 1.90 -14.57 -14.19
N SER A 214 2.43 -13.70 -15.04
CA SER A 214 3.81 -13.73 -15.50
C SER A 214 4.45 -12.35 -15.43
N LEU A 215 5.54 -12.24 -14.66
CA LEU A 215 6.34 -11.01 -14.66
C LEU A 215 6.89 -10.67 -16.06
N ALA A 216 7.08 -11.64 -16.95
CA ALA A 216 7.55 -11.33 -18.31
C ALA A 216 6.48 -10.62 -19.16
N GLU A 217 5.20 -10.84 -18.85
CA GLU A 217 4.05 -10.28 -19.60
C GLU A 217 3.50 -9.02 -18.94
N MET A 218 3.69 -8.87 -17.63
CA MET A 218 3.26 -7.70 -16.89
C MET A 218 4.41 -6.69 -16.86
N ALA A 219 4.43 -5.70 -17.75
CA ALA A 219 5.35 -4.53 -17.74
C ALA A 219 6.85 -4.84 -17.51
N ALA A 220 7.38 -5.89 -18.12
CA ALA A 220 8.77 -6.31 -17.89
C ALA A 220 9.82 -5.27 -18.32
N ASP A 221 9.49 -4.43 -19.29
CA ASP A 221 10.32 -3.34 -19.83
C ASP A 221 10.19 -2.04 -19.01
N GLY A 222 9.41 -2.05 -17.92
CA GLY A 222 9.10 -0.86 -17.12
C GLY A 222 8.00 0.01 -17.71
N VAL A 223 7.43 -0.34 -18.87
CA VAL A 223 6.30 0.38 -19.47
C VAL A 223 5.00 -0.22 -18.96
N ILE A 224 4.33 0.49 -18.05
CA ILE A 224 3.05 0.07 -17.51
C ILE A 224 1.95 0.35 -18.53
N GLY A 225 1.38 -0.71 -19.10
CA GLY A 225 0.22 -0.66 -19.98
C GLY A 225 -1.11 -0.42 -19.23
N ASP A 226 -2.17 -0.21 -20.00
CA ASP A 226 -3.48 0.22 -19.50
C ASP A 226 -4.32 -0.93 -18.93
N LYS A 227 -4.03 -2.17 -19.37
CA LYS A 227 -4.86 -3.33 -19.09
C LYS A 227 -4.01 -4.55 -18.76
N TYR A 228 -4.46 -5.29 -17.76
CA TYR A 228 -3.88 -6.57 -17.37
C TYR A 228 -4.98 -7.60 -17.16
N GLY A 229 -4.66 -8.86 -17.41
CA GLY A 229 -5.56 -9.98 -17.18
C GLY A 229 -4.79 -11.12 -16.54
N VAL A 230 -5.35 -11.71 -15.49
CA VAL A 230 -4.79 -12.85 -14.80
C VAL A 230 -5.90 -13.84 -14.49
N THR A 231 -5.55 -15.12 -14.54
CA THR A 231 -6.41 -16.22 -14.13
C THR A 231 -5.73 -16.96 -13.01
N PHE A 232 -6.50 -17.41 -12.03
CA PHE A 232 -5.98 -18.17 -10.90
C PHE A 232 -7.03 -19.10 -10.32
N THR A 233 -6.57 -20.00 -9.46
CA THR A 233 -7.43 -20.94 -8.73
C THR A 233 -7.20 -20.80 -7.24
N ALA A 234 -8.29 -20.89 -6.47
CA ALA A 234 -8.25 -20.87 -5.01
C ALA A 234 -9.50 -21.57 -4.46
N GLY A 235 -9.35 -22.42 -3.44
CA GLY A 235 -10.47 -23.17 -2.88
C GLY A 235 -11.11 -24.14 -3.86
N GLY A 236 -10.36 -24.61 -4.86
CA GLY A 236 -10.86 -25.42 -5.97
C GLY A 236 -11.72 -24.69 -7.01
N GLU A 237 -11.87 -23.37 -6.90
CA GLU A 237 -12.59 -22.52 -7.86
C GLU A 237 -11.63 -21.80 -8.82
N TYR A 238 -12.14 -21.42 -10.00
CA TYR A 238 -11.39 -20.70 -11.03
C TYR A 238 -11.87 -19.25 -11.13
N PHE A 239 -10.92 -18.32 -11.24
CA PHE A 239 -11.16 -16.89 -11.31
C PHE A 239 -10.44 -16.30 -12.53
N ASP A 240 -11.15 -15.51 -13.32
CA ASP A 240 -10.61 -14.66 -14.38
C ASP A 240 -10.76 -13.19 -13.99
N VAL A 241 -9.66 -12.51 -13.75
CA VAL A 241 -9.63 -11.12 -13.28
C VAL A 241 -8.95 -10.25 -14.32
N SER A 242 -9.66 -9.23 -14.78
CA SER A 242 -9.10 -8.17 -15.62
C SER A 242 -9.04 -6.85 -14.86
N ALA A 243 -8.02 -6.05 -15.15
CA ALA A 243 -7.78 -4.74 -14.56
C ALA A 243 -7.64 -3.70 -15.68
N THR A 244 -8.27 -2.54 -15.51
CA THR A 244 -8.04 -1.34 -16.31
C THR A 244 -7.46 -0.27 -15.39
N LEU A 245 -6.21 0.12 -15.63
CA LEU A 245 -5.50 1.07 -14.78
C LEU A 245 -5.94 2.51 -15.07
N ASP A 246 -6.11 3.28 -14.01
CA ASP A 246 -6.25 4.73 -14.09
C ASP A 246 -4.85 5.37 -14.18
N LYS A 247 -4.49 5.82 -15.39
CA LYS A 247 -3.20 6.47 -15.65
C LYS A 247 -2.96 7.74 -14.85
N GLN A 248 -4.01 8.42 -14.41
CA GLN A 248 -3.91 9.63 -13.63
C GLN A 248 -3.75 9.32 -12.13
N ALA A 249 -4.20 8.14 -11.68
CA ALA A 249 -3.99 7.63 -10.32
C ALA A 249 -2.98 6.49 -10.27
N CYS A 250 -1.76 6.77 -10.72
CA CYS A 250 -0.63 5.90 -10.46
C CYS A 250 0.54 6.69 -9.85
N PRO A 251 0.48 7.01 -8.54
CA PRO A 251 1.60 7.61 -7.83
C PRO A 251 2.85 6.72 -7.87
N VAL A 252 4.00 7.38 -7.98
CA VAL A 252 5.32 6.75 -7.95
C VAL A 252 5.89 6.90 -6.57
N VAL A 253 6.59 5.87 -6.11
CA VAL A 253 7.10 5.82 -4.75
C VAL A 253 8.49 5.20 -4.71
N TYR A 254 9.39 5.71 -3.88
CA TYR A 254 10.77 5.25 -3.81
C TYR A 254 11.06 4.51 -2.51
N ASN A 255 11.84 3.44 -2.63
CA ASN A 255 12.18 2.54 -1.54
C ASN A 255 13.52 2.90 -0.87
N GLY A 256 13.57 2.74 0.46
CA GLY A 256 14.73 3.01 1.29
C GLY A 256 15.14 4.48 1.33
N LEU A 257 16.16 4.78 2.14
CA LEU A 257 16.75 6.13 2.22
C LEU A 257 17.54 6.50 0.95
N THR A 258 17.88 5.51 0.14
CA THR A 258 18.70 5.64 -1.07
C THR A 258 17.90 5.57 -2.36
N GLY A 259 16.59 5.27 -2.32
CA GLY A 259 15.74 5.19 -3.51
C GLY A 259 16.03 3.98 -4.42
N CYS A 260 16.61 2.90 -3.91
CA CYS A 260 17.09 1.75 -4.73
C CYS A 260 15.98 0.87 -5.32
N GLY A 261 14.72 1.30 -5.25
CA GLY A 261 13.61 0.66 -5.90
C GLY A 261 12.44 1.61 -6.01
N VAL A 262 11.58 1.35 -6.98
CA VAL A 262 10.45 2.20 -7.35
C VAL A 262 9.18 1.36 -7.32
N PHE A 263 8.17 1.83 -6.60
CA PHE A 263 6.80 1.33 -6.64
C PHE A 263 5.96 2.25 -7.54
N HIS A 264 5.05 1.65 -8.28
CA HIS A 264 3.98 2.32 -9.00
C HIS A 264 2.67 1.79 -8.47
N GLU A 265 1.92 2.63 -7.76
CA GLU A 265 0.71 2.25 -7.03
C GLU A 265 -0.50 2.63 -7.87
N CYS A 266 -0.85 1.83 -8.87
CA CYS A 266 -1.86 2.20 -9.85
C CYS A 266 -3.27 1.80 -9.39
N ILE A 267 -4.17 2.77 -9.19
CA ILE A 267 -5.60 2.52 -8.98
C ILE A 267 -6.19 1.87 -10.25
N ALA A 268 -7.10 0.92 -10.07
CA ALA A 268 -7.67 0.18 -11.18
C ALA A 268 -9.14 -0.20 -10.95
N ASP A 269 -9.89 -0.17 -12.05
CA ASP A 269 -11.17 -0.84 -12.17
C ASP A 269 -10.95 -2.29 -12.54
N PHE A 270 -11.66 -3.20 -11.88
CA PHE A 270 -11.54 -4.64 -12.10
C PHE A 270 -12.84 -5.23 -12.61
N GLN A 271 -12.72 -6.35 -13.31
CA GLN A 271 -13.84 -7.21 -13.66
C GLN A 271 -13.50 -8.67 -13.35
N LEU A 272 -14.36 -9.33 -12.57
CA LEU A 272 -14.28 -10.75 -12.26
C LEU A 272 -15.20 -11.55 -13.18
N ASN A 273 -14.63 -12.57 -13.82
CA ASN A 273 -15.29 -13.50 -14.74
C ASN A 273 -16.07 -12.80 -15.86
N GLY A 274 -15.62 -11.60 -16.27
CA GLY A 274 -16.28 -10.79 -17.30
C GLY A 274 -17.62 -10.17 -16.87
N LEU A 275 -18.01 -10.28 -15.60
CA LEU A 275 -19.37 -9.93 -15.14
C LEU A 275 -19.36 -8.99 -13.95
N THR A 276 -18.73 -9.38 -12.84
CA THR A 276 -18.80 -8.65 -11.57
C THR A 276 -17.80 -7.50 -11.59
N GLN A 277 -18.25 -6.27 -11.34
CA GLN A 277 -17.37 -5.12 -11.24
C GLN A 277 -16.59 -5.15 -9.91
N GLY A 278 -15.41 -4.54 -9.93
CA GLY A 278 -14.58 -4.37 -8.75
C GLY A 278 -13.66 -3.18 -8.89
N TRP A 279 -12.96 -2.88 -7.81
CA TRP A 279 -12.02 -1.77 -7.70
C TRP A 279 -10.85 -2.18 -6.80
N GLY A 280 -9.74 -1.48 -6.94
CA GLY A 280 -8.58 -1.69 -6.10
C GLY A 280 -7.33 -1.12 -6.71
N LEU A 281 -6.24 -1.87 -6.64
CA LEU A 281 -4.91 -1.39 -6.98
C LEU A 281 -4.06 -2.49 -7.62
N VAL A 282 -3.20 -2.08 -8.55
CA VAL A 282 -2.08 -2.88 -9.08
C VAL A 282 -0.77 -2.18 -8.73
N GLU A 283 0.01 -2.79 -7.86
CA GLU A 283 1.34 -2.29 -7.48
C GLU A 283 2.41 -2.95 -8.37
N PHE A 284 3.27 -2.15 -8.97
CA PHE A 284 4.47 -2.63 -9.66
C PHE A 284 5.70 -2.19 -8.89
N TYR A 285 6.59 -3.12 -8.56
CA TYR A 285 7.89 -2.80 -7.98
C TYR A 285 9.02 -3.16 -8.91
N TYR A 286 9.94 -2.22 -9.11
CA TYR A 286 11.19 -2.41 -9.82
C TYR A 286 12.36 -2.08 -8.91
N ARG A 287 13.33 -2.98 -8.81
CA ARG A 287 14.63 -2.63 -8.22
C ARG A 287 15.38 -1.74 -9.20
N ASP A 288 15.77 -0.56 -8.75
CA ASP A 288 16.55 0.38 -9.55
C ASP A 288 18.04 0.18 -9.24
N GLU A 289 18.74 -0.53 -10.14
CA GLU A 289 20.18 -0.77 -10.02
C GLU A 289 21.02 0.49 -10.34
N ALA A 290 20.42 1.51 -10.95
CA ALA A 290 21.05 2.76 -11.35
C ALA A 290 20.68 3.95 -10.44
N ALA A 291 19.89 3.72 -9.39
CA ALA A 291 19.33 4.78 -8.54
C ALA A 291 20.40 5.77 -8.09
N GLN A 292 20.24 7.03 -8.48
CA GLN A 292 20.97 8.13 -7.86
C GLN A 292 20.36 8.41 -6.50
N PRO A 293 21.16 8.69 -5.46
CA PRO A 293 20.63 9.11 -4.17
C PRO A 293 19.67 10.29 -4.38
N VAL A 294 18.47 10.24 -3.79
CA VAL A 294 17.60 11.42 -3.73
C VAL A 294 18.40 12.53 -3.04
N PRO A 295 18.76 13.63 -3.74
CA PRO A 295 19.58 14.68 -3.15
C PRO A 295 18.88 15.26 -1.93
N ASN A 296 19.62 15.49 -0.85
CA ASN A 296 19.13 16.15 0.37
C ASN A 296 17.96 15.46 1.09
N LEU A 297 17.97 14.13 1.22
CA LEU A 297 17.17 13.44 2.25
C LEU A 297 17.72 13.82 3.64
N GLN A 298 17.47 15.06 4.09
CA GLN A 298 17.83 15.49 5.42
C GLN A 298 17.03 14.65 6.41
N LEU A 299 17.72 13.94 7.31
CA LEU A 299 17.08 13.42 8.51
C LEU A 299 16.45 14.62 9.20
N GLY A 300 15.12 14.66 9.26
CA GLY A 300 14.40 15.71 9.97
C GLY A 300 14.95 15.77 11.39
N THR A 301 15.76 16.80 11.68
CA THR A 301 16.02 17.21 13.04
C THR A 301 14.66 17.58 13.61
N LYS A 302 14.21 16.82 14.62
CA LYS A 302 13.02 17.05 15.45
C LYS A 302 12.31 18.35 15.08
N THR A 303 11.29 18.26 14.24
CA THR A 303 10.35 19.36 14.08
C THR A 303 9.72 19.58 15.44
N GLU A 304 10.20 20.59 16.17
CA GLU A 304 9.41 21.20 17.22
C GLU A 304 8.09 21.62 16.58
N GLY A 305 6.99 21.11 17.10
CA GLY A 305 5.65 21.45 16.61
C GLY A 305 5.43 22.97 16.67
N PRO A 306 4.42 23.48 15.95
CA PRO A 306 4.09 24.90 15.99
C PRO A 306 3.86 25.35 17.43
N ASP A 307 4.55 26.43 17.82
CA ASP A 307 4.40 27.07 19.14
C ASP A 307 3.00 27.68 19.23
N LEU A 308 2.09 26.93 19.86
CA LEU A 308 0.71 27.35 20.13
C LEU A 308 0.61 28.42 21.24
N SER A 309 1.72 28.98 21.73
CA SER A 309 1.71 30.05 22.75
C SER A 309 1.24 31.42 22.23
N SER A 310 1.03 31.59 20.92
CA SER A 310 0.62 32.88 20.34
C SER A 310 -0.89 33.13 20.25
N TRP A 311 -1.74 32.20 20.75
CA TRP A 311 -3.20 32.37 20.76
C TRP A 311 -3.79 32.34 22.17
N HIS A 312 -3.42 33.31 23.01
CA HIS A 312 -4.24 33.66 24.17
C HIS A 312 -4.38 35.18 24.36
N HIS A 313 -5.63 35.62 24.15
CA HIS A 313 -6.34 36.74 24.77
C HIS A 313 -5.74 38.15 24.68
N ALA A 314 -6.22 38.88 23.67
CA ALA A 314 -6.64 40.25 23.89
C ALA A 314 -7.95 40.24 24.71
N THR A 315 -7.84 40.53 26.01
CA THR A 315 -8.95 41.11 26.78
C THR A 315 -8.43 42.34 27.49
N ASP A 316 -9.06 43.46 27.18
CA ASP A 316 -8.78 44.80 27.66
C ASP A 316 -8.73 44.92 29.20
N SER A 317 -7.71 45.62 29.67
CA SER A 317 -7.77 46.80 30.54
C SER A 317 -9.18 47.36 30.84
N SER A 318 -9.58 47.83 32.03
CA SER A 318 -8.92 48.21 33.30
C SER A 318 -10.05 48.50 34.35
N PRO A 319 -9.93 49.40 35.36
CA PRO A 319 -9.93 48.98 36.76
C PRO A 319 -11.04 49.63 37.62
N LEU A 320 -11.45 48.93 38.68
CA LEU A 320 -11.78 49.41 40.04
C LEU A 320 -12.55 48.32 40.78
#